data_AF-A0A4T3F187-F1
#
_entry.id   AF-A0A4T3F187-F1
#
_cell.length_a   1.000
_cell.length_b   1.000
_cell.length_c   1.000
_cell.angle_alpha   90.00
_cell.angle_beta   90.00
_cell.angle_gamma   90.00
#
_symmetry.space_group_name_H-M   'P 1'
#
loop_
_entity.id
_entity.type
_entity.pdbx_description
1 polymer ?
#
loop_
_entity_poly.entity_id
_entity_poly.type
_entity_poly.pdbx_seq_one_letter_code
_entity_poly.pdbx_strand_id
1 'polypeptide(L)'
;MKRDRRLLFAIFAFGASFLAVCVQAWITASYVFAAVMGQWDQFSELFGVASPPEFCFDYCAPKLPIMAGLVALALFWIGLTLITIAWWNPKK
;
A
#
# COMPACT_ATOMS: atom_id res chain seq x y z
N MET A 1 6.15 -26.01 -18.48
CA MET A 1 6.67 -24.62 -18.44
C MET A 1 5.60 -23.60 -18.02
N LYS A 2 4.30 -23.90 -18.16
CA LYS A 2 3.24 -22.94 -17.77
C LYS A 2 3.16 -22.75 -16.26
N ARG A 3 3.42 -23.82 -15.49
CA ARG A 3 3.47 -23.79 -14.02
C ARG A 3 4.57 -22.86 -13.50
N ASP A 4 5.79 -22.99 -14.00
CA ASP A 4 6.95 -22.23 -13.52
C ASP A 4 6.77 -20.73 -13.82
N ARG A 5 6.17 -20.39 -14.97
CA ARG A 5 5.82 -19.01 -15.30
C ARG A 5 4.77 -18.43 -14.34
N ARG A 6 3.75 -19.20 -13.95
CA ARG A 6 2.73 -18.77 -12.96
C ARG A 6 3.34 -18.55 -11.56
N LEU A 7 4.25 -19.43 -11.14
CA LEU A 7 4.97 -19.28 -9.87
C LEU A 7 5.87 -18.04 -9.87
N LEU A 8 6.56 -17.80 -10.99
CA LEU A 8 7.38 -16.61 -11.16
C LEU A 8 6.52 -15.33 -11.09
N PHE A 9 5.36 -15.30 -11.75
CA PHE A 9 4.40 -14.20 -11.59
C PHE A 9 3.90 -14.04 -10.16
N ALA A 10 3.63 -15.13 -9.44
CA ALA A 10 3.22 -15.06 -8.05
C ALA A 10 4.31 -14.43 -7.17
N ILE A 11 5.58 -14.83 -7.36
CA ILE A 11 6.73 -14.25 -6.64
C ILE A 11 6.82 -12.75 -6.91
N PHE A 12 6.71 -12.32 -8.17
CA PHE A 12 6.70 -10.89 -8.51
C PHE A 12 5.51 -10.15 -7.88
N ALA A 13 4.31 -10.74 -7.88
CA ALA A 13 3.14 -10.16 -7.26
C ALA A 13 3.32 -9.98 -5.74
N PHE A 14 3.87 -10.98 -5.05
CA PHE A 14 4.20 -10.86 -3.62
C PHE A 14 5.30 -9.84 -3.35
N GLY A 15 6.34 -9.80 -4.19
CA GLY A 15 7.39 -8.79 -4.06
C GLY A 15 6.86 -7.37 -4.23
N ALA A 16 6.03 -7.13 -5.25
CA ALA A 16 5.40 -5.83 -5.48
C ALA A 16 4.39 -5.47 -4.36
N SER A 17 3.64 -6.46 -3.87
CA SER A 17 2.75 -6.28 -2.71
C SER A 17 3.54 -5.88 -1.46
N PHE A 18 4.65 -6.55 -1.16
CA PHE A 18 5.52 -6.23 -0.04
C PHE A 18 6.05 -4.79 -0.12
N LEU A 19 6.56 -4.37 -1.28
CA LEU A 19 7.01 -2.99 -1.48
C LEU A 19 5.89 -1.98 -1.26
N ALA A 20 4.69 -2.26 -1.78
CA ALA A 20 3.53 -1.40 -1.59
C ALA A 20 3.10 -1.29 -0.11
N VAL A 21 3.19 -2.39 0.66
CA VAL A 21 2.99 -2.36 2.12
C VAL A 21 4.05 -1.49 2.80
N CYS A 22 5.32 -1.61 2.43
CA CYS A 22 6.39 -0.77 3.00
C CYS A 22 6.12 0.72 2.73
N VAL A 23 5.70 1.08 1.52
CA VAL A 23 5.31 2.46 1.20
C VAL A 23 4.11 2.91 2.05
N GLN A 24 3.06 2.09 2.16
CA GLN A 24 1.90 2.44 2.98
C GLN A 24 2.25 2.58 4.48
N ALA A 25 3.14 1.72 4.99
CA ALA A 25 3.63 1.81 6.35
C ALA A 25 4.41 3.11 6.58
N TRP A 26 5.25 3.51 5.62
CA TRP A 26 5.97 4.77 5.66
C TRP A 26 5.03 5.98 5.65
N ILE A 27 4.04 6.01 4.73
CA ILE A 27 2.99 7.04 4.70
C ILE A 27 2.31 7.16 6.06
N THR A 28 1.93 6.03 6.66
CA THR A 28 1.23 5.99 7.94
C THR A 28 2.13 6.48 9.08
N ALA A 29 3.41 6.12 9.08
CA ALA A 29 4.38 6.61 10.06
C ALA A 29 4.56 8.13 9.95
N SER A 30 4.70 8.67 8.73
CA SER A 30 4.77 10.12 8.49
C SER A 30 3.50 10.84 8.91
N TYR A 31 2.33 10.23 8.72
CA TYR A 31 1.05 10.78 9.16
C TYR A 31 0.96 10.88 10.68
N VAL A 32 1.34 9.81 11.40
CA VAL A 32 1.37 9.80 12.86
C VAL A 32 2.39 10.82 13.37
N PHE A 33 3.56 10.92 12.75
CA PHE A 33 4.56 11.92 13.10
C PHE A 33 4.03 13.36 12.94
N ALA A 34 3.40 13.66 11.81
CA ALA A 34 2.79 14.96 11.56
C ALA A 34 1.65 15.26 12.56
N ALA A 35 0.86 14.25 12.93
CA ALA A 35 -0.18 14.38 13.94
C ALA A 35 0.37 14.72 15.33
N VAL A 36 1.48 14.10 15.72
CA VAL A 36 2.12 14.33 17.03
C VAL A 36 2.86 15.67 17.07
N MET A 37 3.54 16.04 15.99
CA MET A 37 4.34 17.27 15.91
C MET A 37 3.52 18.49 15.49
N GLY A 38 2.28 18.32 15.04
CA GLY A 38 1.43 19.37 14.50
C GLY A 38 1.91 19.93 13.15
N GLN A 39 2.74 19.18 12.41
CA GLN A 39 3.38 19.63 11.17
C GLN A 39 2.66 19.10 9.92
N TRP A 40 1.39 19.47 9.77
CA TRP A 40 0.56 18.98 8.66
C TRP A 40 0.95 19.51 7.29
N ASP A 41 1.55 20.70 7.22
CA ASP A 41 2.00 21.29 5.95
C ASP A 41 3.12 20.46 5.31
N GLN A 42 4.07 19.99 6.11
CA GLN A 42 5.15 19.13 5.62
C GLN A 42 4.63 17.80 5.08
N PHE A 43 3.63 17.20 5.74
CA PHE A 43 2.97 16.00 5.25
C PHE A 43 2.22 16.25 3.93
N SER A 44 1.55 17.39 3.85
CA SER A 44 0.74 17.79 2.70
C SER A 44 1.59 18.08 1.47
N GLU A 45 2.73 18.75 1.65
CA GLU A 45 3.74 18.96 0.61
C GLU A 45 4.36 17.64 0.15
N LEU A 46 4.76 16.77 1.09
CA LEU A 46 5.45 15.51 0.79
C LEU A 46 4.59 14.53 -0.03
N PHE A 47 3.30 14.44 0.28
CA PHE A 47 2.38 13.49 -0.37
C PHE A 47 1.41 14.15 -1.35
N GLY A 48 1.51 15.46 -1.57
CA GLY A 48 0.64 16.22 -2.48
C GLY A 48 -0.83 16.17 -2.08
N VAL A 49 -1.13 16.08 -0.78
CA VAL A 49 -2.50 16.08 -0.25
C VAL A 49 -2.87 17.49 0.21
N ALA A 50 -4.17 17.81 0.23
CA ALA A 50 -4.62 19.11 0.68
C ALA A 50 -4.31 19.33 2.17
N SER A 51 -3.63 20.44 2.50
CA SER A 51 -3.41 20.86 3.88
C SER A 51 -4.75 21.06 4.60
N PRO A 52 -4.82 20.70 5.90
CA PRO A 52 -5.98 21.03 6.72
C PRO A 52 -6.08 22.56 6.90
N PRO A 53 -7.29 23.12 7.06
CA PRO A 53 -7.45 24.55 7.28
C PRO A 53 -6.83 24.98 8.62
N GLU A 54 -6.27 26.20 8.68
CA GLU A 54 -5.60 26.76 9.87
C GLU A 54 -6.51 26.80 11.11
N PHE A 55 -7.83 26.92 10.89
CA PHE A 55 -8.84 26.88 11.94
C PHE A 55 -9.80 25.71 11.69
N CYS A 56 -9.71 24.70 12.55
CA CYS A 56 -10.64 23.58 12.61
C CYS A 56 -11.33 23.55 13.98
N PHE A 57 -12.67 23.46 14.01
CA PHE A 57 -13.43 23.17 15.22
C PHE A 57 -13.65 21.65 15.44
N ASP A 58 -13.27 20.82 14.46
CA ASP A 58 -13.43 19.35 14.43
C ASP A 58 -12.09 18.65 14.07
N TYR A 59 -12.14 17.36 13.65
CA TYR A 59 -10.99 16.54 13.23
C TYR A 59 -10.14 17.24 12.15
N CYS A 60 -9.03 17.84 12.58
CA CYS A 60 -8.12 18.60 11.74
C CYS A 60 -6.95 17.73 11.30
N ALA A 61 -7.19 16.89 10.30
CA ALA A 61 -6.11 16.11 9.69
C ALA A 61 -6.35 15.93 8.19
N PRO A 62 -5.28 15.96 7.37
CA PRO A 62 -5.36 15.70 5.95
C PRO A 62 -5.84 14.26 5.69
N LYS A 63 -6.40 14.03 4.50
CA LYS A 63 -6.80 12.67 4.09
C LYS A 63 -5.57 11.79 3.92
N LEU A 64 -5.59 10.62 4.53
CA LEU A 64 -4.52 9.63 4.39
C LEU A 64 -4.54 9.03 2.96
N PRO A 65 -3.43 9.05 2.22
CA PRO A 65 -3.34 8.36 0.95
C PRO A 65 -3.26 6.84 1.19
N ILE A 66 -4.38 6.13 0.93
CA ILE A 66 -4.52 4.67 1.16
C ILE A 66 -4.30 3.85 -0.13
N MET A 67 -4.06 4.52 -1.26
CA MET A 67 -3.93 3.86 -2.57
C MET A 67 -2.81 2.81 -2.59
N ALA A 68 -1.67 3.06 -1.93
CA ALA A 68 -0.59 2.08 -1.85
C ALA A 68 -1.01 0.82 -1.09
N GLY A 69 -1.78 0.97 -0.01
CA GLY A 69 -2.37 -0.15 0.73
C GLY A 69 -3.37 -0.98 -0.09
N LEU A 70 -4.21 -0.33 -0.90
CA LEU A 70 -5.14 -1.04 -1.79
C LEU A 70 -4.40 -1.83 -2.88
N VAL A 71 -3.36 -1.24 -3.48
CA VAL A 71 -2.51 -1.92 -4.46
C VAL A 71 -1.79 -3.12 -3.84
N ALA A 72 -1.28 -2.96 -2.61
CA ALA A 72 -0.66 -4.04 -1.87
C ALA A 72 -1.61 -5.23 -1.67
N LEU A 73 -2.84 -4.97 -1.23
CA LEU A 73 -3.86 -5.99 -1.03
C LEU A 73 -4.23 -6.68 -2.35
N ALA A 74 -4.47 -5.92 -3.42
CA ALA A 74 -4.81 -6.48 -4.72
C ALA A 74 -3.71 -7.44 -5.23
N LEU A 75 -2.45 -7.00 -5.17
CA LEU A 75 -1.31 -7.82 -5.58
C LEU A 75 -1.10 -9.05 -4.69
N PHE A 76 -1.35 -8.94 -3.39
CA PHE A 76 -1.30 -10.07 -2.48
C PHE A 76 -2.32 -11.15 -2.86
N TRP A 77 -3.57 -10.76 -3.10
CA TRP A 77 -4.63 -11.68 -3.51
C TRP A 77 -4.37 -12.29 -4.89
N ILE A 78 -3.81 -11.53 -5.84
CA ILE A 78 -3.37 -12.06 -7.13
C ILE A 78 -2.26 -13.10 -6.94
N GLY A 79 -1.24 -12.81 -6.12
CA GLY A 79 -0.19 -13.77 -5.79
C GLY A 79 -0.76 -15.05 -5.17
N LEU A 80 -1.67 -14.91 -4.20
CA LEU A 80 -2.30 -16.03 -3.50
C LEU A 80 -3.11 -16.90 -4.46
N THR A 81 -3.96 -16.29 -5.29
CA THR A 81 -4.78 -16.99 -6.28
C THR A 81 -3.91 -17.76 -7.27
N LEU A 82 -2.82 -17.17 -7.77
CA LEU A 82 -1.87 -17.84 -8.65
C LEU A 82 -1.21 -19.06 -8.01
N ILE A 83 -0.82 -18.97 -6.72
CA ILE A 83 -0.30 -20.11 -5.97
C ILE A 83 -1.35 -21.20 -5.83
N THR A 84 -2.56 -20.86 -5.37
CA THR A 84 -3.65 -21.86 -5.23
C THR A 84 -3.99 -22.54 -6.54
N ILE A 85 -4.01 -21.81 -7.67
CA ILE A 85 -4.25 -22.38 -9.00
C ILE A 85 -3.10 -23.31 -9.40
N ALA A 86 -1.85 -22.92 -9.15
CA ALA A 86 -0.69 -23.76 -9.45
C ALA A 86 -0.65 -25.04 -8.59
N TRP A 87 -1.18 -24.98 -7.36
CA TRP A 87 -1.26 -26.11 -6.44
C TRP A 87 -2.42 -27.06 -6.80
N TRP A 88 -3.60 -26.55 -7.12
CA TRP A 88 -4.76 -27.37 -7.52
C TRP A 88 -4.63 -28.00 -8.91
N ASN A 89 -3.97 -27.33 -9.84
CA ASN A 89 -3.73 -27.84 -11.19
C ASN A 89 -2.22 -27.88 -11.51
N PRO A 90 -1.49 -28.88 -10.97
CA PRO A 90 -0.04 -28.99 -11.13
C PRO A 90 0.41 -29.41 -12.54
N LYS A 91 -0.54 -29.63 -13.48
CA LYS A 91 -0.25 -30.10 -14.84
C LYS A 91 0.67 -29.10 -15.58
N LYS A 92 1.74 -29.64 -16.20
CA LYS A 92 2.94 -28.96 -16.73
C LYS A 92 2.70 -27.75 -17.67
#